data_AF-A0A9D5JR14-F1
#
_entry.id   AF-A0A9D5JR14-F1
#
_cell.length_a   1.000
_cell.length_b   1.000
_cell.length_c   1.000
_cell.angle_alpha   90.00
_cell.angle_beta   90.00
_cell.angle_gamma   90.00
#
_symmetry.space_group_name_H-M   'P 1'
#
loop_
_entity.id
_entity.type
_entity.pdbx_description
1 polymer ?
#
loop_
_entity_poly.entity_id
_entity_poly.type
_entity_poly.pdbx_seq_one_letter_code
_entity_poly.pdbx_strand_id
1 'polypeptide(L)' 'MKELCFSGIQPTNVVHIGNYIGALKQWIELQHRFPCLFC' A
#
# COMPACT_ATOMS: atom_id res chain seq x y z
N MET A 1 -10.73 1.88 19.10
CA MET A 1 -9.89 2.57 18.09
C MET A 1 -9.77 1.67 16.87
N LYS A 2 -9.86 2.19 15.64
CA LYS A 2 -9.52 1.42 14.44
C LYS A 2 -8.01 1.49 14.21
N GLU A 3 -7.38 0.37 13.89
CA GLU A 3 -5.95 0.33 13.54
C GLU A 3 -5.71 1.07 12.23
N LEU A 4 -4.68 1.92 12.17
CA LEU A 4 -4.29 2.70 10.99
C LEU A 4 -3.16 1.97 10.26
N CYS A 5 -3.34 1.69 8.98
CA CYS A 5 -2.30 1.14 8.13
C CYS A 5 -1.48 2.28 7.49
N PHE A 6 -0.22 2.43 7.89
CA PHE A 6 0.72 3.37 7.25
C PHE A 6 1.65 2.59 6.31
N SER A 7 1.73 3.01 5.05
CA SER A 7 2.56 2.34 4.04
C SER A 7 3.45 3.36 3.33
N GLY A 8 4.76 3.17 3.42
CA GLY A 8 5.75 4.00 2.72
C GLY A 8 6.19 3.36 1.41
N ILE A 9 6.20 4.11 0.30
CA ILE A 9 6.82 3.68 -0.96
C ILE A 9 7.98 4.60 -1.33
N GLN A 10 9.13 4.01 -1.62
CA GLN A 10 10.24 4.79 -2.13
C GLN A 10 9.86 5.40 -3.49
N PRO A 11 10.00 6.73 -3.70
CA PRO A 11 9.76 7.37 -4.98
C PRO A 11 10.84 6.89 -5.96
N THR A 12 10.48 5.88 -6.74
CA THR A 12 11.32 5.26 -7.76
C THR A 12 10.73 5.58 -9.13
N ASN A 13 11.58 5.71 -10.14
CA ASN A 13 11.16 6.15 -11.48
C ASN A 13 10.13 5.23 -12.13
N VAL A 14 10.18 3.92 -11.85
CA VAL A 14 9.29 2.93 -12.45
C VAL A 14 8.85 1.90 -11.42
N VAL A 15 7.55 1.64 -11.36
CA VAL A 15 6.98 0.55 -10.57
C VAL A 15 7.14 -0.76 -11.34
N HIS A 16 7.75 -1.76 -10.71
CA HIS A 16 7.89 -3.08 -11.31
C HIS A 16 6.68 -3.97 -11.00
N ILE A 17 6.45 -5.00 -11.83
CA ILE A 17 5.37 -5.99 -11.65
C ILE A 17 5.43 -6.66 -10.26
N GLY A 18 6.64 -6.88 -9.72
CA GLY A 18 6.85 -7.41 -8.38
C GLY A 18 6.29 -6.49 -7.28
N ASN A 19 6.46 -5.17 -7.43
CA ASN A 19 5.90 -4.18 -6.50
C ASN A 19 4.37 -4.17 -6.56
N TYR A 20 3.81 -4.38 -7.76
CA TYR A 20 2.37 -4.47 -7.92
C TYR A 20 1.79 -5.71 -7.21
N ILE A 21 2.33 -6.88 -7.51
CA ILE A 21 1.84 -8.15 -6.96
C ILE A 21 2.12 -8.24 -5.45
N GLY A 22 3.28 -7.77 -5.00
CA GLY A 22 3.76 -7.94 -3.62
C GLY A 22 3.40 -6.82 -2.65
N ALA A 23 2.84 -5.70 -3.09
CA ALA A 23 2.42 -4.63 -2.20
C ALA A 23 1.15 -3.91 -2.68
N LEU A 24 1.19 -3.29 -3.87
CA LEU A 24 0.11 -2.39 -4.31
C LEU A 24 -1.25 -3.09 -4.42
N LYS A 25 -1.28 -4.34 -4.89
CA LYS A 25 -2.52 -5.13 -4.95
C LYS A 25 -3.12 -5.35 -3.56
N GLN A 26 -2.29 -5.66 -2.57
CA GLN A 26 -2.74 -5.87 -1.19
C GLN A 26 -3.21 -4.57 -0.53
N TRP A 27 -2.62 -3.42 -0.89
CA TRP A 27 -3.06 -2.12 -0.39
C TRP A 27 -4.51 -1.80 -0.74
N ILE A 28 -4.97 -2.19 -1.94
CA ILE A 28 -6.37 -2.02 -2.36
C ILE A 28 -7.30 -2.80 -1.43
N GLU A 29 -6.98 -4.06 -1.13
CA GLU A 29 -7.77 -4.89 -0.22
C GLU A 29 -7.78 -4.34 1.22
N LEU A 30 -6.64 -3.78 1.67
CA LEU A 30 -6.50 -3.20 3.00
C LEU A 30 -7.34 -1.95 3.20
N GLN A 31 -7.53 -1.13 2.17
CA GLN A 31 -8.37 0.08 2.22
C GLN A 31 -9.82 -0.21 2.59
N HIS A 32 -10.33 -1.41 2.28
CA HIS A 32 -11.69 -1.81 2.66
C HIS A 32 -11.81 -2.22 4.13
N ARG A 33 -10.69 -2.56 4.78
CA ARG A 33 -10.65 -3.11 6.14
C ARG A 33 -10.18 -2.10 7.17
N PHE A 34 -9.25 -1.22 6.79
CA PHE A 34 -8.59 -0.27 7.68
C PHE A 34 -8.50 1.12 7.03
N PRO A 35 -8.52 2.20 7.82
CA PRO A 35 -7.98 3.48 7.37
C PRO A 35 -6.53 3.29 6.91
N CYS A 36 -6.20 3.80 5.72
CA CYS A 36 -4.86 3.69 5.14
C CYS A 36 -4.26 5.08 4.88
N LEU A 37 -2.96 5.24 5.17
CA LEU A 37 -2.16 6.40 4.84
C LEU A 37 -0.93 5.95 4.05
N PHE A 38 -0.72 6.54 2.88
CA PHE A 38 0.40 6.22 1.97
C PHE A 38 1.35 7.41 1.89
N CYS A 39 2.66 7.17 2.04
CA CYS A 39 3.70 8.19 2.05
C CYS A 39 4.89 7.83 1.15
#